data_AF-A0A2H5AS84-F1
#
_entry.id   AF-A0A2H5AS84-F1
#
_cell.length_a   1.000
_cell.length_b   1.000
_cell.length_c   1.000
_cell.angle_alpha   90.00
_cell.angle_beta   90.00
_cell.angle_gamma   90.00
#
_symmetry.space_group_name_H-M   'P 1'
#
loop_
_entity.id
_entity.type
_entity.pdbx_description
1 polymer ?
#
loop_
_entity_poly.entity_id
_entity_poly.type
_entity_poly.pdbx_seq_one_letter_code
_entity_poly.pdbx_strand_id
1 'polypeptide(L)'
;MRLKPRTLLTAAVLPALLAPVLAAPAALATPTALAAERPATRHCTVLVSPTRTLGESCTDGRSAAPAVRDGQTLLLEEYADVNYGGGVLYTFYGDAGGCDATGYHLVNYIDVALNVSSMWGYNNCTKATLTSPLDKVETVSLPASYLGKDFNDAVRELQVFRG
;
A
#
# COMPACT_ATOMS: atom_id res chain seq x y z
N MET A 1 -28.59 -37.34 15.20
CA MET A 1 -29.76 -37.07 14.33
C MET A 1 -30.93 -36.64 15.21
N ARG A 2 -31.38 -35.38 15.11
CA ARG A 2 -32.60 -34.89 15.77
C ARG A 2 -33.44 -34.14 14.74
N LEU A 3 -34.49 -34.80 14.26
CA LEU A 3 -35.56 -34.23 13.44
C LEU A 3 -36.49 -33.43 14.37
N LYS A 4 -36.86 -32.21 13.98
CA LYS A 4 -37.89 -31.42 14.67
C LYS A 4 -38.87 -30.84 13.63
N PRO A 5 -40.17 -30.76 13.97
CA PRO A 5 -41.26 -30.96 13.01
C PRO A 5 -41.74 -29.69 12.31
N ARG A 6 -42.41 -29.94 11.17
CA ARG A 6 -43.18 -29.01 10.35
C ARG A 6 -44.44 -28.53 11.08
N THR A 7 -44.77 -27.24 10.94
CA THR A 7 -46.11 -26.71 11.19
C THR A 7 -46.62 -25.98 9.95
N LEU A 8 -47.84 -26.33 9.58
CA LEU A 8 -48.59 -25.96 8.38
C LEU A 8 -49.34 -24.62 8.53
N LEU A 9 -49.47 -23.94 7.39
CA LEU A 9 -50.58 -23.12 6.88
C LEU A 9 -51.36 -22.18 7.82
N THR A 10 -51.40 -20.90 7.41
CA THR A 10 -52.66 -20.17 7.32
C THR A 10 -52.61 -19.18 6.16
N ALA A 11 -53.51 -19.40 5.19
CA ALA A 11 -53.84 -18.45 4.13
C ALA A 11 -54.83 -17.42 4.67
N ALA A 12 -54.60 -16.13 4.38
CA ALA A 12 -55.60 -15.09 4.51
C ALA A 12 -55.59 -14.25 3.23
N VAL A 13 -56.67 -14.38 2.47
CA VAL A 13 -57.04 -13.57 1.31
C VAL A 13 -57.85 -12.38 1.83
N LEU A 14 -57.45 -11.14 1.53
CA LEU A 14 -58.33 -9.98 1.61
C LEU A 14 -57.99 -8.95 0.49
N PRO A 15 -58.98 -8.14 0.07
CA PRO A 15 -59.08 -7.59 -1.27
C PRO A 15 -58.46 -6.21 -1.46
N ALA A 16 -58.32 -5.87 -2.73
CA ALA A 16 -57.79 -4.65 -3.31
C ALA A 16 -58.47 -3.35 -2.84
N LEU A 17 -57.64 -2.34 -2.57
CA LEU A 17 -58.00 -0.92 -2.67
C LEU A 17 -57.05 -0.28 -3.68
N LEU A 18 -57.62 0.09 -4.84
CA LEU A 18 -56.98 0.91 -5.86
C LEU A 18 -56.82 2.33 -5.34
N ALA A 19 -55.58 2.78 -5.20
CA ALA A 19 -55.23 4.18 -5.04
C ALA A 19 -54.44 4.65 -6.28
N PRO A 20 -54.79 5.77 -6.93
CA PRO A 20 -53.98 6.34 -7.98
C PRO A 20 -52.79 7.07 -7.33
N VAL A 21 -51.62 6.44 -7.32
CA VAL A 21 -50.37 7.12 -6.98
C VAL A 21 -49.87 7.82 -8.25
N LEU A 22 -49.84 9.16 -8.22
CA LEU A 22 -49.13 9.95 -9.22
C LEU A 22 -47.70 9.40 -9.34
N ALA A 23 -47.34 8.94 -10.54
CA ALA A 23 -45.98 8.60 -10.89
C ALA A 23 -45.14 9.89 -10.92
N ALA A 24 -44.52 10.22 -9.79
CA ALA A 24 -43.34 11.06 -9.79
C ALA A 24 -42.22 10.30 -10.51
N PRO A 25 -41.44 10.94 -11.40
CA PRO A 25 -40.26 10.30 -11.95
C PRO A 25 -39.31 9.98 -10.79
N ALA A 26 -39.14 8.68 -10.50
CA ALA A 26 -38.00 8.22 -9.74
C ALA A 26 -36.76 8.54 -10.57
N ALA A 27 -36.18 9.71 -10.33
CA ALA A 27 -34.81 9.98 -10.71
C ALA A 27 -33.99 8.82 -10.17
N LEU A 28 -33.41 8.03 -11.08
CA LEU A 28 -32.36 7.08 -10.76
C LEU A 28 -31.29 7.87 -10.00
N ALA A 29 -31.33 7.80 -8.68
CA ALA A 29 -30.21 8.16 -7.85
C ALA A 29 -29.15 7.13 -8.19
N THR A 30 -28.34 7.43 -9.21
CA THR A 30 -27.00 6.86 -9.31
C THR A 30 -26.40 6.97 -7.92
N PRO A 31 -26.02 5.87 -7.25
CA PRO A 31 -25.20 6.00 -6.08
C PRO A 31 -23.94 6.71 -6.57
N THR A 32 -23.83 7.99 -6.23
CA THR A 32 -22.55 8.67 -6.25
C THR A 32 -21.72 7.88 -5.27
N ALA A 33 -20.97 6.90 -5.78
CA ALA A 33 -19.87 6.34 -5.06
C ALA A 33 -19.07 7.57 -4.62
N LEU A 34 -19.07 7.86 -3.31
CA LEU A 34 -17.99 8.65 -2.76
C LEU A 34 -16.75 7.89 -3.19
N ALA A 35 -16.10 8.37 -4.25
CA ALA A 35 -14.69 8.12 -4.41
C ALA A 35 -14.12 8.61 -3.08
N ALA A 36 -13.79 7.66 -2.21
CA ALA A 36 -12.93 7.95 -1.07
C ALA A 36 -11.72 8.60 -1.72
N GLU A 37 -11.64 9.91 -1.60
CA GLU A 37 -10.53 10.70 -2.09
C GLU A 37 -9.35 10.20 -1.27
N ARG A 38 -8.64 9.19 -1.82
CA ARG A 38 -7.43 8.68 -1.22
C ARG A 38 -6.54 9.91 -1.06
N PRO A 39 -6.07 10.22 0.16
CA PRO A 39 -5.22 11.38 0.37
C PRO A 39 -4.10 11.31 -0.66
N ALA A 40 -3.85 12.41 -1.35
CA ALA A 40 -2.84 12.47 -2.41
C ALA A 40 -1.56 11.80 -1.89
N THR A 41 -1.15 10.70 -2.52
CA THR A 41 -0.03 9.89 -2.05
C THR A 41 1.23 10.73 -2.18
N ARG A 42 1.77 11.13 -1.03
CA ARG A 42 3.04 11.86 -0.95
C ARG A 42 4.13 10.94 -1.47
N HIS A 43 4.87 11.40 -2.47
CA HIS A 43 5.99 10.67 -3.04
C HIS A 43 7.30 11.30 -2.59
N CYS A 44 8.19 10.51 -1.99
CA CYS A 44 9.50 10.96 -1.55
C CYS A 44 10.63 10.22 -2.27
N THR A 45 11.69 10.95 -2.60
CA THR A 45 12.95 10.40 -3.07
C THR A 45 14.00 10.57 -2.00
N VAL A 46 14.70 9.49 -1.66
CA VAL A 46 15.70 9.46 -0.60
C VAL A 46 17.05 9.05 -1.18
N LEU A 47 18.08 9.86 -0.96
CA LEU A 47 19.46 9.48 -1.22
C LEU A 47 20.06 8.89 0.04
N VAL A 48 20.61 7.69 -0.07
CA VAL A 48 21.24 6.95 1.02
C VAL A 48 22.66 6.57 0.69
N SER A 49 23.46 6.45 1.75
CA SER A 49 24.71 5.69 1.78
C SER A 49 24.47 4.39 2.54
N PRO A 50 25.38 3.40 2.47
CA PRO A 50 25.16 2.09 3.11
C PRO A 50 24.75 2.15 4.59
N THR A 51 25.16 3.21 5.32
CA THR A 51 24.94 3.34 6.76
C THR A 51 24.04 4.51 7.18
N ARG A 52 23.62 5.39 6.27
CA ARG A 52 22.79 6.56 6.63
C ARG A 52 22.11 7.21 5.43
N THR A 53 21.02 7.92 5.70
CA THR A 53 20.40 8.87 4.79
C THR A 53 21.28 10.10 4.57
N LEU A 54 21.43 10.51 3.31
CA LEU A 54 22.21 11.68 2.89
C LEU A 54 21.31 12.87 2.52
N GLY A 55 20.10 12.61 2.05
CA GLY A 55 19.15 13.64 1.70
C GLY A 55 17.81 13.07 1.29
N GLU A 56 16.80 13.92 1.32
CA GLU A 56 15.42 13.54 1.04
C GLU A 56 14.66 14.72 0.46
N SER A 57 13.70 14.42 -0.39
CA SER A 57 12.72 15.39 -0.85
C SER A 57 11.41 14.69 -1.12
N CYS A 58 10.32 15.38 -0.79
CA CYS A 58 8.97 14.88 -0.95
C CYS A 58 8.13 15.83 -1.79
N THR A 59 7.19 15.25 -2.51
CA THR A 59 6.25 15.96 -3.36
C THR A 59 4.84 15.52 -3.03
N ASP A 60 3.96 16.49 -2.80
CA ASP A 60 2.55 16.24 -2.50
C ASP A 60 1.72 16.15 -3.80
N GLY A 61 2.28 15.54 -4.85
CA GLY A 61 1.65 15.42 -6.18
C GLY A 61 1.58 16.70 -7.03
N ARG A 62 2.08 17.86 -6.55
CA ARG A 62 2.12 19.14 -7.30
C ARG A 62 3.51 19.75 -7.51
N SER A 63 4.54 19.20 -6.89
CA SER A 63 5.92 19.69 -7.01
C SER A 63 6.77 18.66 -7.75
N ALA A 64 7.71 19.12 -8.59
CA ALA A 64 8.61 18.22 -9.30
C ALA A 64 9.51 17.46 -8.31
N ALA A 65 9.65 16.14 -8.50
CA ALA A 65 10.60 15.32 -7.76
C ALA A 65 12.03 15.88 -7.98
N PRO A 66 12.95 15.73 -7.02
CA PRO A 66 14.35 16.09 -7.26
C PRO A 66 14.86 15.37 -8.50
N ALA A 67 15.63 16.09 -9.30
CA ALA A 67 16.42 15.46 -10.34
C ALA A 67 17.37 14.45 -9.69
N VAL A 68 17.22 13.17 -10.05
CA VAL A 68 18.22 12.13 -9.82
C VAL A 68 19.55 12.68 -10.32
N ARG A 69 20.54 12.75 -9.42
CA ARG A 69 21.86 13.27 -9.77
C ARG A 69 22.67 12.18 -10.47
N ASP A 70 23.55 12.61 -11.35
CA ASP A 70 24.48 11.74 -12.04
C ASP A 70 25.30 10.94 -11.01
N GLY A 71 25.38 9.62 -11.18
CA GLY A 71 26.03 8.69 -10.24
C GLY A 71 25.14 8.07 -9.14
N GLN A 72 23.86 8.44 -9.04
CA GLN A 72 22.92 7.79 -8.12
C GLN A 72 22.34 6.51 -8.72
N THR A 73 22.20 5.46 -7.91
CA THR A 73 21.66 4.16 -8.35
C THR A 73 20.33 3.86 -7.67
N LEU A 74 19.26 3.63 -8.44
CA LEU A 74 17.98 3.21 -7.89
C LEU A 74 18.11 1.87 -7.15
N LEU A 75 17.70 1.80 -5.89
CA LEU A 75 17.84 0.59 -5.06
C LEU A 75 16.49 -0.11 -4.83
N LEU A 76 15.49 0.68 -4.43
CA LEU A 76 14.22 0.16 -3.94
C LEU A 76 13.11 1.18 -4.16
N GLU A 77 11.91 0.68 -4.47
CA GLU A 77 10.66 1.42 -4.37
C GLU A 77 9.69 0.73 -3.42
N GLU A 78 9.02 1.53 -2.59
CA GLU A 78 7.96 1.11 -1.69
C GLU A 78 6.60 1.58 -2.20
N TYR A 79 5.61 0.69 -2.19
CA TYR A 79 4.30 0.93 -2.79
C TYR A 79 3.20 0.87 -1.73
N ALA A 80 2.20 1.74 -1.90
CA ALA A 80 1.13 1.91 -0.93
C ALA A 80 0.17 0.71 -0.88
N ASP A 81 -0.12 0.10 -2.03
CA ASP A 81 -0.98 -1.09 -2.10
C ASP A 81 -0.17 -2.34 -2.48
N VAL A 82 -0.78 -3.50 -2.30
CA VAL A 82 -0.26 -4.78 -2.79
C VAL A 82 -0.12 -4.80 -4.32
N ASN A 83 0.71 -5.71 -4.84
CA ASN A 83 1.01 -5.87 -6.26
C ASN A 83 1.47 -4.57 -6.94
N TYR A 84 2.25 -3.75 -6.21
CA TYR A 84 2.82 -2.50 -6.70
C TYR A 84 1.75 -1.45 -7.08
N GLY A 85 0.58 -1.52 -6.44
CA GLY A 85 -0.51 -0.57 -6.60
C GLY A 85 -0.37 0.67 -5.72
N GLY A 86 -1.33 1.59 -5.82
CA GLY A 86 -1.44 2.76 -4.93
C GLY A 86 -0.41 3.87 -5.17
N GLY A 87 0.57 3.63 -6.05
CA GLY A 87 1.67 4.56 -6.34
C GLY A 87 2.88 4.31 -5.44
N VAL A 88 4.02 4.87 -5.85
CA VAL A 88 5.27 4.79 -5.10
C VAL A 88 5.23 5.80 -3.95
N LEU A 89 5.37 5.31 -2.72
CA LEU A 89 5.55 6.15 -1.54
C LEU A 89 6.98 6.68 -1.50
N TYR A 90 7.95 5.77 -1.46
CA TYR A 90 9.38 6.10 -1.35
C TYR A 90 10.18 5.46 -2.48
N THR A 91 11.07 6.25 -3.07
CA THR A 91 12.13 5.76 -3.97
C THR A 91 13.49 6.02 -3.34
N PHE A 92 14.25 4.96 -3.13
CA PHE A 92 15.58 5.02 -2.54
C PHE A 92 16.68 4.92 -3.61
N TYR A 93 17.62 5.86 -3.55
CA TYR A 93 18.81 5.90 -4.38
C TYR A 93 20.07 5.73 -3.53
N GLY A 94 20.99 4.87 -3.96
CA GLY A 94 22.31 4.69 -3.36
C GLY A 94 23.36 5.59 -4.00
N ASP A 95 24.25 6.14 -3.18
CA ASP A 95 25.43 6.89 -3.61
C ASP A 95 26.66 6.01 -3.94
N ALA A 96 26.63 4.73 -3.53
CA ALA A 96 27.74 3.79 -3.66
C ALA A 96 27.49 2.68 -4.70
N GLY A 97 26.51 2.84 -5.58
CA GLY A 97 26.13 1.85 -6.60
C GLY A 97 24.96 0.94 -6.19
N GLY A 98 24.81 -0.20 -6.86
CA GLY A 98 23.76 -1.18 -6.55
C GLY A 98 23.99 -1.95 -5.25
N CYS A 99 23.10 -2.87 -4.90
CA CYS A 99 23.23 -3.66 -3.68
C CYS A 99 24.38 -4.70 -3.76
N ASP A 100 25.09 -4.85 -2.64
CA ASP A 100 26.03 -5.93 -2.36
C ASP A 100 25.57 -6.76 -1.14
N ALA A 101 26.46 -7.58 -0.57
CA ALA A 101 26.13 -8.41 0.59
C ALA A 101 25.92 -7.61 1.89
N THR A 102 26.44 -6.37 1.97
CA THR A 102 26.24 -5.46 3.11
C THR A 102 24.92 -4.72 2.95
N GLY A 103 24.63 -4.27 1.74
CA GLY A 103 23.39 -3.55 1.42
C GLY A 103 23.33 -2.14 1.99
N TYR A 104 22.11 -1.61 2.04
CA TYR A 104 21.79 -0.27 2.51
C TYR A 104 20.77 -0.34 3.65
N HIS A 105 21.04 0.34 4.75
CA HIS A 105 20.08 0.53 5.83
C HIS A 105 19.21 1.76 5.55
N LEU A 106 17.89 1.56 5.51
CA LEU A 106 16.88 2.57 5.22
C LEU A 106 15.93 2.66 6.41
N VAL A 107 15.46 3.87 6.69
CA VAL A 107 14.52 4.15 7.79
C VAL A 107 13.34 4.92 7.22
N ASN A 108 12.14 4.40 7.48
CA ASN A 108 10.90 5.05 7.07
C ASN A 108 10.42 5.99 8.17
N TYR A 109 9.80 7.10 7.76
CA TYR A 109 9.01 7.90 8.69
C TYR A 109 7.74 7.15 9.06
N ILE A 110 7.16 7.52 10.21
CA ILE A 110 6.02 6.79 10.76
C ILE A 110 4.79 6.81 9.83
N ASP A 111 4.57 7.89 9.09
CA ASP A 111 3.49 7.99 8.10
C ASP A 111 3.69 7.01 6.96
N VAL A 112 4.91 6.84 6.47
CA VAL A 112 5.23 5.89 5.40
C VAL A 112 5.20 4.46 5.93
N ALA A 113 5.81 4.23 7.09
CA ALA A 113 5.91 2.93 7.72
C ALA A 113 4.54 2.25 7.90
N LEU A 114 3.50 3.05 8.09
CA LEU A 114 2.11 2.62 8.26
C LEU A 114 1.31 2.55 6.96
N ASN A 115 1.96 2.60 5.79
CA ASN A 115 1.29 2.57 4.49
C ASN A 115 2.02 1.70 3.44
N VAL A 116 3.13 1.02 3.76
CA VAL A 116 3.83 0.18 2.77
C VAL A 116 3.21 -1.22 2.71
N SER A 117 2.79 -1.64 1.52
CA SER A 117 2.16 -2.95 1.29
C SER A 117 2.92 -3.85 0.31
N SER A 118 3.76 -3.28 -0.57
CA SER A 118 4.61 -4.04 -1.50
C SER A 118 5.89 -3.29 -1.85
N MET A 119 6.89 -4.01 -2.37
CA MET A 119 8.24 -3.47 -2.63
C MET A 119 8.90 -4.04 -3.88
N TRP A 120 9.63 -3.20 -4.60
CA TRP A 120 10.41 -3.60 -5.77
C TRP A 120 11.88 -3.24 -5.62
N GLY A 121 12.77 -4.24 -5.71
CA GLY A 121 14.22 -4.05 -5.67
C GLY A 121 14.84 -3.92 -7.07
N TYR A 122 15.84 -3.06 -7.19
CA TYR A 122 16.57 -2.76 -8.43
C TYR A 122 18.07 -2.97 -8.26
N ASN A 123 18.83 -2.98 -9.37
CA ASN A 123 20.30 -2.97 -9.33
C ASN A 123 20.93 -3.99 -8.35
N ASN A 124 20.52 -5.26 -8.48
CA ASN A 124 20.93 -6.41 -7.65
C ASN A 124 20.42 -6.43 -6.20
N CYS A 125 19.50 -5.55 -5.83
CA CYS A 125 18.79 -5.60 -4.55
C CYS A 125 17.71 -6.69 -4.60
N THR A 126 18.04 -7.89 -4.13
CA THR A 126 17.20 -9.09 -4.25
C THR A 126 16.53 -9.52 -2.95
N LYS A 127 16.96 -8.97 -1.81
CA LYS A 127 16.37 -9.24 -0.48
C LYS A 127 16.24 -7.97 0.33
N ALA A 128 15.27 -7.97 1.24
CA ALA A 128 15.15 -6.95 2.27
C ALA A 128 14.88 -7.60 3.63
N THR A 129 15.63 -7.20 4.65
CA THR A 129 15.28 -7.48 6.06
C THR A 129 14.45 -6.32 6.57
N LEU A 130 13.24 -6.58 7.02
CA LEU A 130 12.27 -5.60 7.48
C LEU A 130 12.19 -5.62 9.00
N THR A 131 12.04 -4.46 9.60
CA THR A 131 11.74 -4.29 11.03
C THR A 131 10.45 -3.48 11.17
N SER A 132 9.47 -4.05 11.87
CA SER A 132 8.19 -3.39 12.10
C SER A 132 8.24 -2.40 13.26
N PRO A 133 7.24 -1.50 13.41
CA PRO A 133 7.12 -0.65 14.58
C PRO A 133 7.07 -1.40 15.92
N LEU A 134 6.67 -2.68 15.91
CA LEU A 134 6.62 -3.57 17.08
C LEU A 134 7.86 -4.47 17.20
N ASP A 135 8.97 -4.12 16.55
CA ASP A 135 10.27 -4.81 16.58
C ASP A 135 10.25 -6.26 16.08
N LYS A 136 9.20 -6.67 15.35
CA LYS A 136 9.25 -7.89 14.55
C LYS A 136 10.24 -7.72 13.39
N VAL A 137 11.06 -8.75 13.14
CA VAL A 137 12.05 -8.79 12.05
C VAL A 137 11.81 -9.97 11.11
N GLU A 138 11.84 -9.73 9.80
CA GLU A 138 11.70 -10.77 8.77
C GLU A 138 12.47 -10.43 7.50
N THR A 139 13.05 -11.43 6.82
CA THR A 139 13.69 -11.25 5.52
C THR A 139 12.77 -11.71 4.41
N VAL A 140 12.48 -10.82 3.45
CA VAL A 140 11.67 -11.11 2.26
C VAL A 140 12.53 -11.10 1.00
N SER A 141 12.09 -11.83 -0.02
CA SER A 141 12.67 -11.76 -1.37
C SER A 141 12.05 -10.61 -2.15
N LEU A 142 12.85 -9.96 -2.99
CA LEU A 142 12.41 -8.90 -3.88
C LEU A 142 12.38 -9.38 -5.34
N PRO A 143 11.37 -8.97 -6.13
CA PRO A 143 10.28 -8.09 -5.75
C PRO A 143 9.22 -8.80 -4.87
N ALA A 144 8.64 -8.09 -3.90
CA ALA A 144 7.66 -8.61 -2.96
C ALA A 144 6.30 -7.97 -3.23
N SER A 145 5.37 -8.71 -3.86
CA SER A 145 4.04 -8.19 -4.21
C SER A 145 3.10 -8.05 -3.01
N TYR A 146 3.42 -8.69 -1.90
CA TYR A 146 2.75 -8.54 -0.61
C TYR A 146 3.75 -8.83 0.51
N LEU A 147 3.85 -7.94 1.48
CA LEU A 147 4.82 -8.06 2.59
C LEU A 147 4.37 -9.01 3.70
N GLY A 148 3.16 -9.57 3.59
CA GLY A 148 2.61 -10.44 4.62
C GLY A 148 1.85 -9.67 5.69
N LYS A 149 1.08 -10.41 6.50
CA LYS A 149 0.15 -9.83 7.48
C LYS A 149 0.81 -8.96 8.54
N ASP A 150 2.08 -9.22 8.84
CA ASP A 150 2.78 -8.56 9.96
C ASP A 150 3.61 -7.34 9.50
N PHE A 151 3.80 -7.18 8.18
CA PHE A 151 4.57 -6.07 7.59
C PHE A 151 3.76 -5.24 6.59
N ASN A 152 2.54 -5.65 6.23
CA ASN A 152 1.60 -4.77 5.54
C ASN A 152 1.27 -3.58 6.44
N ASP A 153 1.56 -2.38 5.98
CA ASP A 153 1.38 -1.13 6.75
C ASP A 153 2.17 -1.14 8.07
N ALA A 154 3.33 -1.80 8.09
CA ALA A 154 4.13 -1.94 9.30
C ALA A 154 5.64 -2.10 9.01
N VAL A 155 6.23 -1.25 8.17
CA VAL A 155 7.68 -1.27 7.86
C VAL A 155 8.37 -0.01 8.38
N ARG A 156 8.99 -0.10 9.57
CA ARG A 156 9.69 1.04 10.21
C ARG A 156 11.10 1.22 9.67
N GLU A 157 11.84 0.13 9.57
CA GLU A 157 13.22 0.11 9.09
C GLU A 157 13.39 -1.07 8.16
N LEU A 158 14.34 -0.96 7.24
CA LEU A 158 14.75 -2.09 6.45
C LEU A 158 16.22 -2.04 6.06
N GLN A 159 16.77 -3.20 5.75
CA GLN A 159 18.07 -3.34 5.11
C GLN A 159 17.88 -4.04 3.78
N VAL A 160 18.16 -3.36 2.67
CA VAL A 160 18.07 -3.91 1.32
C VAL A 160 19.45 -4.34 0.83
N PHE A 161 19.57 -5.57 0.32
CA PHE A 161 20.87 -6.17 -0.02
C PHE A 161 20.76 -7.20 -1.16
N ARG A 162 21.93 -7.64 -1.65
CA ARG A 162 22.05 -8.75 -2.59
C ARG A 162 22.21 -10.05 -1.82
N GLY A 163 21.19 -10.89 -1.83
CA GLY A 163 21.17 -12.17 -1.12
C GLY A 163 21.10 -13.40 -1.99
#